data_AF-M1K9J1-F1
#
_entry.id   AF-M1K9J1-F1
#
_cell.length_a   1.000
_cell.length_b   1.000
_cell.length_c   1.000
_cell.angle_alpha   90.00
_cell.angle_beta   90.00
_cell.angle_gamma   90.00
#
_symmetry.space_group_name_H-M   'P 1'
#
loop_
_entity.id
_entity.type
_entity.pdbx_description
1 polymer ?
#
loop_
_entity_poly.entity_id
_entity_poly.type
_entity_poly.pdbx_seq_one_letter_code
_entity_poly.pdbx_strand_id
1 'polypeptide(L)'
;MDEYRLGRQIRILENMERISNWIVEMERPTGKKDRMMKRYVRSILRRKYGRYKKLGALNVEGKLDGEVKGLRDLGYYESRASKDVEAAFKGSRLYGDGLELERIFRKYADVHLCSGYREFLKKIHRLDTEKSKFRYLEYLSELNEYLGRFIKVKYPKMFRKVVASAPKIISRAEARGFGKKNGMEGAEWFPKVYCVKCGREISRKVFRYHLEGKRHCREGQGKEEVLYCGMPVSEAESLVLKSLAILEKERKHSISLLSRRKKQTKSSVPRWLCRRKDLDIAFECEICGYSGYGRDRFDRHFEEDSHARGVEMYGAKYCRVLKGITRVGILMKMKNRMEESESYSEEFEDEEGNVFDKRTYEDLKRNNLI
;
A
#
# COMPACT_ATOMS: atom_id res chain seq x y z
N MET A 1 28.49 -34.90 -44.61
CA MET A 1 28.37 -33.78 -43.66
C MET A 1 29.76 -33.63 -43.04
N ASP A 2 30.39 -32.46 -43.12
CA ASP A 2 31.73 -32.22 -42.54
C ASP A 2 31.77 -32.69 -41.06
N GLU A 3 32.84 -33.39 -40.64
CA GLU A 3 33.04 -33.90 -39.27
C GLU A 3 32.83 -32.79 -38.23
N TYR A 4 33.28 -31.58 -38.55
CA TYR A 4 33.09 -30.41 -37.71
C TYR A 4 31.60 -30.06 -37.52
N ARG A 5 30.81 -30.14 -38.59
CA ARG A 5 29.37 -29.87 -38.58
C ARG A 5 28.60 -30.95 -37.83
N LEU A 6 29.02 -32.21 -37.95
CA LEU A 6 28.47 -33.33 -37.19
C LEU A 6 28.76 -33.17 -35.69
N GLY A 7 30.01 -32.86 -35.32
CA GLY A 7 30.39 -32.63 -33.92
C GLY A 7 29.60 -31.49 -33.26
N ARG A 8 29.35 -30.39 -33.99
CA ARG A 8 28.46 -29.31 -33.52
C ARG A 8 27.02 -29.79 -33.33
N GLN A 9 26.51 -30.62 -34.25
CA GLN A 9 25.16 -31.16 -34.15
C GLN A 9 24.99 -32.05 -32.92
N ILE A 10 25.93 -32.98 -32.68
CA ILE A 10 25.94 -33.87 -31.52
C ILE A 10 25.89 -33.04 -30.24
N ARG A 11 26.80 -32.07 -30.09
CA ARG A 11 26.85 -31.18 -28.91
C ARG A 11 25.55 -30.41 -28.69
N ILE A 12 24.88 -29.96 -29.76
CA ILE A 12 23.57 -29.27 -29.65
C ILE A 12 22.52 -30.23 -29.07
N LEU A 13 22.45 -31.45 -29.60
CA LEU A 13 21.49 -32.46 -29.18
C LEU A 13 21.73 -32.92 -27.73
N GLU A 14 22.97 -33.20 -27.34
CA GLU A 14 23.34 -33.53 -25.96
C GLU A 14 22.91 -32.42 -24.98
N ASN A 15 23.16 -31.15 -25.32
CA ASN A 15 22.73 -30.04 -24.48
C ASN A 15 21.20 -29.94 -24.38
N MET A 16 20.48 -30.26 -25.47
CA MET A 16 19.02 -30.28 -25.47
C MET A 16 18.46 -31.42 -24.63
N GLU A 17 19.05 -32.61 -24.72
CA GLU A 17 18.70 -33.79 -23.94
C GLU A 17 18.92 -33.54 -22.45
N ARG A 18 20.10 -33.05 -22.05
CA ARG A 18 20.40 -32.67 -20.65
C ARG A 18 19.36 -31.71 -20.08
N ILE A 19 18.95 -30.70 -20.86
CA ILE A 19 17.91 -29.76 -20.44
C ILE A 19 16.56 -30.47 -20.26
N SER A 20 16.18 -31.36 -21.17
CA SER A 20 14.93 -32.12 -21.08
C SER A 20 14.91 -32.98 -19.81
N ASN A 21 15.99 -33.71 -19.55
CA ASN A 21 16.11 -34.57 -18.36
C ASN A 21 15.99 -33.74 -17.08
N TRP A 22 16.72 -32.63 -16.96
CA TRP A 22 16.59 -31.73 -15.80
C TRP A 22 15.17 -31.17 -15.61
N ILE A 23 14.42 -30.90 -16.69
CA ILE A 23 13.05 -30.41 -16.57
C ILE A 23 12.11 -31.50 -16.05
N VAL A 24 12.32 -32.75 -16.46
CA VAL A 24 11.51 -33.93 -16.08
C VAL A 24 11.83 -34.36 -14.64
N GLU A 25 13.11 -34.43 -14.29
CA GLU A 25 13.59 -34.88 -12.97
C GLU A 25 13.33 -33.87 -11.85
N MET A 26 12.98 -32.63 -12.17
CA MET A 26 12.67 -31.62 -11.15
C MET A 26 11.51 -32.04 -10.25
N GLU A 27 11.81 -32.23 -8.98
CA GLU A 27 10.87 -32.58 -7.93
C GLU A 27 9.67 -31.63 -7.81
N ARG A 28 8.61 -32.13 -7.17
CA ARG A 28 7.46 -31.31 -6.80
C ARG A 28 7.88 -30.22 -5.80
N PRO A 29 7.28 -29.01 -5.89
CA PRO A 29 7.67 -27.93 -5.01
C PRO A 29 7.09 -28.12 -3.59
N THR A 30 7.90 -27.86 -2.56
CA THR A 30 7.51 -28.03 -1.14
C THR A 30 6.86 -26.78 -0.53
N GLY A 31 7.06 -25.61 -1.14
CA GLY A 31 6.51 -24.33 -0.65
C GLY A 31 6.39 -23.26 -1.74
N LYS A 32 5.88 -22.08 -1.40
CA LYS A 32 5.70 -20.97 -2.37
C LYS A 32 7.02 -20.48 -2.97
N LYS A 33 8.04 -20.32 -2.12
CA LYS A 33 9.40 -19.95 -2.53
C LYS A 33 9.98 -20.96 -3.50
N ASP A 34 9.96 -22.24 -3.13
CA ASP A 34 10.47 -23.35 -3.95
C ASP A 34 9.68 -23.47 -5.27
N ARG A 35 8.35 -23.30 -5.23
CA ARG A 35 7.50 -23.24 -6.43
C ARG A 35 7.93 -22.13 -7.38
N MET A 36 8.19 -20.92 -6.88
CA MET A 36 8.65 -19.81 -7.71
C MET A 36 10.05 -20.08 -8.27
N MET A 37 10.96 -20.62 -7.45
CA MET A 37 12.31 -20.99 -7.86
C MET A 37 12.29 -22.03 -8.98
N LYS A 38 11.66 -23.19 -8.78
CA LYS A 38 11.53 -24.26 -9.78
C LYS A 38 10.84 -23.76 -11.05
N ARG A 39 9.78 -22.95 -10.94
CA ARG A 39 9.16 -22.30 -12.11
C ARG A 39 10.16 -21.41 -12.87
N TYR A 40 10.96 -20.62 -12.17
CA TYR A 40 11.92 -19.73 -12.79
C TYR A 40 13.08 -20.49 -13.46
N VAL A 41 13.62 -21.53 -12.81
CA VAL A 41 14.62 -22.44 -13.39
C VAL A 41 14.07 -23.09 -14.66
N ARG A 42 12.86 -23.67 -14.63
CA ARG A 42 12.20 -24.20 -15.84
C ARG A 42 12.09 -23.15 -16.95
N SER A 43 11.79 -21.89 -16.62
CA SER A 43 11.74 -20.81 -17.61
C SER A 43 13.12 -20.48 -18.21
N ILE A 44 14.20 -20.55 -17.42
CA ILE A 44 15.58 -20.39 -17.90
C ILE A 44 15.94 -21.53 -18.84
N LEU A 45 15.70 -22.78 -18.41
CA LEU A 45 16.00 -23.99 -19.15
C LEU A 45 15.22 -24.06 -20.47
N ARG A 46 13.90 -23.81 -20.48
CA ARG A 46 13.11 -23.77 -21.72
C ARG A 46 13.61 -22.73 -22.72
N ARG A 47 14.14 -21.59 -22.25
CA ARG A 47 14.76 -20.60 -23.14
C ARG A 47 16.09 -21.06 -23.70
N LYS A 48 16.91 -21.74 -22.89
CA LYS A 48 18.16 -22.36 -23.34
C LYS A 48 17.89 -23.43 -24.39
N TYR A 49 16.94 -24.32 -24.12
CA TYR A 49 16.46 -25.33 -25.07
C TYR A 49 16.02 -24.69 -26.39
N GLY A 50 15.20 -23.64 -26.34
CA GLY A 50 14.77 -22.92 -27.53
C GLY A 50 15.91 -22.25 -28.30
N ARG A 51 17.00 -21.85 -27.65
CA ARG A 51 18.21 -21.36 -28.34
C ARG A 51 18.96 -22.49 -29.01
N TYR A 52 19.20 -23.61 -28.33
CA TYR A 52 19.86 -24.77 -28.93
C TYR A 52 19.05 -25.34 -30.09
N LYS A 53 17.72 -25.38 -30.00
CA LYS A 53 16.84 -25.77 -31.12
C LYS A 53 17.06 -24.88 -32.35
N LYS A 54 17.21 -23.56 -32.17
CA LYS A 54 17.52 -22.63 -33.27
C LYS A 54 18.93 -22.85 -33.82
N LEU A 55 19.93 -23.06 -32.96
CA LEU A 55 21.29 -23.38 -33.39
C LEU A 55 21.34 -24.68 -34.19
N GLY A 56 20.58 -25.69 -33.78
CA GLY A 56 20.46 -26.96 -34.51
C GLY A 56 19.90 -26.77 -35.90
N ALA A 57 18.83 -25.97 -36.04
CA ALA A 57 18.29 -25.62 -37.37
C ALA A 57 19.34 -24.91 -38.23
N LEU A 58 20.02 -23.89 -37.69
CA LEU A 58 21.08 -23.18 -38.43
C LEU A 58 22.25 -24.10 -38.82
N ASN A 59 22.63 -25.05 -37.95
CA ASN A 59 23.69 -26.02 -38.25
C ASN A 59 23.27 -26.98 -39.37
N VAL A 60 22.01 -27.43 -39.37
CA VAL A 60 21.43 -28.26 -40.45
C VAL A 60 21.28 -27.47 -41.75
N GLU A 61 21.08 -26.16 -41.70
CA GLU A 61 21.06 -25.30 -42.89
C GLU A 61 22.47 -24.89 -43.36
N GLY A 62 23.52 -25.20 -42.61
CA GLY A 62 24.90 -24.81 -42.94
C GLY A 62 25.18 -23.32 -42.68
N LYS A 63 24.29 -22.62 -41.97
CA LYS A 63 24.36 -21.18 -41.65
C LYS A 63 24.90 -20.90 -40.24
N LEU A 64 25.32 -21.93 -39.53
CA LEU A 64 25.87 -21.76 -38.19
C LEU A 64 27.35 -21.43 -38.29
N ASP A 65 27.72 -20.23 -37.83
CA ASP A 65 29.10 -19.79 -37.69
C ASP A 65 29.59 -19.92 -36.23
N GLY A 66 30.84 -20.34 -36.06
CA GLY A 66 31.49 -20.46 -34.77
C GLY A 66 31.10 -21.70 -33.93
N GLU A 67 31.64 -21.73 -32.72
CA GLU A 67 31.50 -22.87 -31.80
C GLU A 67 30.22 -22.83 -30.97
N VAL A 68 29.69 -24.03 -30.70
CA VAL A 68 28.55 -24.22 -29.79
C VAL A 68 29.04 -24.24 -28.35
N LYS A 69 28.72 -23.17 -27.60
CA LYS A 69 29.04 -23.06 -26.16
C LYS A 69 28.35 -24.16 -25.35
N GLY A 70 29.13 -24.81 -24.47
CA GLY A 70 28.65 -25.81 -23.53
C GLY A 70 27.64 -25.28 -22.51
N LEU A 71 26.77 -26.17 -22.05
CA LEU A 71 25.84 -25.92 -20.96
C LEU A 71 26.54 -26.11 -19.61
N ARG A 72 26.41 -25.14 -18.71
CA ARG A 72 26.80 -25.30 -17.28
C ARG A 72 25.89 -26.31 -16.59
N ASP A 73 26.30 -26.81 -15.43
CA ASP A 73 25.52 -27.74 -14.61
C ASP A 73 24.19 -27.14 -14.10
N LEU A 74 23.30 -28.01 -13.62
CA LEU A 74 21.99 -27.60 -13.09
C LEU A 74 22.13 -26.68 -11.86
N GLY A 75 23.07 -26.99 -10.96
CA GLY A 75 23.33 -26.22 -9.74
C GLY A 75 23.69 -24.76 -10.01
N TYR A 76 24.43 -24.48 -11.09
CA TYR A 76 24.67 -23.11 -11.55
C TYR A 76 23.35 -22.36 -11.84
N TYR A 77 22.41 -23.00 -12.54
CA TYR A 77 21.13 -22.37 -12.89
C TYR A 77 20.21 -22.20 -11.68
N GLU A 78 20.22 -23.16 -10.76
CA GLU A 78 19.48 -23.09 -9.50
C GLU A 78 20.03 -21.99 -8.60
N SER A 79 21.35 -21.89 -8.43
CA SER A 79 22.00 -20.82 -7.67
C SER A 79 21.69 -19.45 -8.26
N ARG A 80 21.75 -19.30 -9.59
CA ARG A 80 21.38 -18.06 -10.28
C ARG A 80 19.90 -17.72 -10.08
N ALA A 81 19.02 -18.70 -10.22
CA ALA A 81 17.59 -18.50 -10.03
C ALA A 81 17.27 -18.12 -8.58
N SER A 82 17.92 -18.76 -7.61
CA SER A 82 17.79 -18.47 -6.18
C SER A 82 18.17 -17.01 -5.89
N LYS A 83 19.33 -16.54 -6.38
CA LYS A 83 19.75 -15.13 -6.24
C LYS A 83 18.74 -14.15 -6.83
N ASP A 84 18.22 -14.44 -8.02
CA ASP A 84 17.22 -13.58 -8.69
C ASP A 84 15.87 -13.59 -7.96
N VAL A 85 15.42 -14.74 -7.45
CA VAL A 85 14.19 -14.89 -6.67
C VAL A 85 14.30 -14.17 -5.34
N GLU A 86 15.41 -14.33 -4.62
CA GLU A 86 15.70 -13.59 -3.39
C GLU A 86 15.73 -12.09 -3.64
N ALA A 87 16.42 -11.65 -4.69
CA ALA A 87 16.45 -10.24 -5.05
C ALA A 87 15.06 -9.66 -5.32
N ALA A 88 14.15 -10.43 -5.92
CA ALA A 88 12.78 -9.99 -6.21
C ALA A 88 11.81 -10.09 -5.02
N PHE A 89 11.98 -11.10 -4.18
CA PHE A 89 10.98 -11.53 -3.20
C PHE A 89 11.52 -11.67 -1.78
N LYS A 90 12.65 -11.05 -1.43
CA LYS A 90 13.19 -11.06 -0.06
C LYS A 90 12.13 -10.60 0.95
N GLY A 91 11.80 -11.47 1.89
CA GLY A 91 10.78 -11.21 2.93
C GLY A 91 9.34 -11.20 2.43
N SER A 92 9.11 -11.53 1.15
CA SER A 92 7.78 -11.66 0.55
C SER A 92 7.02 -12.84 1.15
N ARG A 93 5.74 -12.67 1.46
CA ARG A 93 4.86 -13.80 1.87
C ARG A 93 4.16 -14.43 0.69
N LEU A 94 4.09 -13.71 -0.42
CA LEU A 94 3.37 -14.12 -1.62
C LEU A 94 4.29 -14.81 -2.63
N TYR A 95 5.61 -14.58 -2.61
CA TYR A 95 6.59 -15.11 -3.57
C TYR A 95 6.09 -15.03 -5.02
N GLY A 96 5.57 -13.86 -5.38
CA GLY A 96 5.05 -13.54 -6.70
C GLY A 96 3.58 -13.88 -6.94
N ASP A 97 2.82 -14.41 -5.97
CA ASP A 97 1.36 -14.58 -6.13
C ASP A 97 0.61 -13.23 -6.19
N GLY A 98 1.13 -12.20 -5.54
CA GLY A 98 0.62 -10.83 -5.56
C GLY A 98 1.73 -9.81 -5.34
N LEU A 99 1.40 -8.53 -5.52
CA LEU A 99 2.30 -7.40 -5.24
C LEU A 99 2.33 -7.10 -3.73
N GLU A 100 3.55 -6.92 -3.21
CA GLU A 100 3.86 -6.50 -1.84
C GLU A 100 4.73 -5.23 -1.90
N LEU A 101 4.04 -4.09 -1.89
CA LEU A 101 4.56 -2.74 -2.05
C LEU A 101 4.51 -1.95 -0.73
N GLU A 102 4.36 -2.60 0.42
CA GLU A 102 4.21 -1.96 1.74
C GLU A 102 5.38 -1.03 2.06
N ARG A 103 6.61 -1.42 1.68
CA ARG A 103 7.80 -0.57 1.86
C ARG A 103 7.73 0.71 1.03
N ILE A 104 7.32 0.61 -0.23
CA ILE A 104 7.17 1.75 -1.14
C ILE A 104 6.03 2.66 -0.64
N PHE A 105 4.90 2.06 -0.24
CA PHE A 105 3.75 2.77 0.33
C PHE A 105 4.15 3.59 1.58
N ARG A 106 4.89 3.00 2.53
CA ARG A 106 5.31 3.75 3.72
C ARG A 106 6.33 4.84 3.40
N LYS A 107 7.28 4.56 2.50
CA LYS A 107 8.37 5.49 2.18
C LYS A 107 7.87 6.74 1.44
N TYR A 108 6.88 6.59 0.57
CA TYR A 108 6.42 7.64 -0.34
C TYR A 108 4.99 8.10 -0.05
N ALA A 109 4.56 8.02 1.21
CA ALA A 109 3.23 8.44 1.66
C ALA A 109 2.90 9.90 1.31
N ASP A 110 3.92 10.76 1.36
CA ASP A 110 3.85 12.18 1.00
C ASP A 110 3.74 12.42 -0.51
N VAL A 111 4.07 11.43 -1.35
CA VAL A 111 4.00 11.53 -2.81
C VAL A 111 2.64 11.04 -3.30
N HIS A 112 2.23 9.83 -2.90
CA HIS A 112 1.01 9.21 -3.42
C HIS A 112 -0.25 9.57 -2.62
N LEU A 113 -0.11 10.22 -1.46
CA LEU A 113 -1.20 10.80 -0.65
C LEU A 113 -2.38 9.84 -0.39
N CYS A 114 -2.10 8.54 -0.22
CA CYS A 114 -3.13 7.53 0.01
C CYS A 114 -3.20 7.20 1.50
N SER A 115 -4.40 7.24 2.06
CA SER A 115 -4.65 6.97 3.48
C SER A 115 -4.37 5.52 3.87
N GLY A 116 -4.59 4.58 2.94
CA GLY A 116 -4.48 3.16 3.20
C GLY A 116 -3.84 2.38 2.07
N TYR A 117 -3.18 1.27 2.42
CA TYR A 117 -2.45 0.44 1.46
C TYR A 117 -3.35 -0.16 0.36
N ARG A 118 -4.59 -0.54 0.70
CA ARG A 118 -5.57 -1.02 -0.30
C ARG A 118 -5.94 0.07 -1.31
N GLU A 119 -6.12 1.30 -0.83
CA GLU A 119 -6.42 2.45 -1.68
C GLU A 119 -5.22 2.76 -2.59
N PHE A 120 -4.02 2.76 -2.04
CA PHE A 120 -2.77 2.89 -2.80
C PHE A 120 -2.69 1.86 -3.93
N LEU A 121 -2.87 0.56 -3.65
CA LEU A 121 -2.85 -0.47 -4.69
C LEU A 121 -3.94 -0.26 -5.74
N LYS A 122 -5.10 0.30 -5.37
CA LYS A 122 -6.15 0.65 -6.32
C LYS A 122 -5.73 1.81 -7.23
N LYS A 123 -5.14 2.87 -6.68
CA LYS A 123 -4.83 4.13 -7.38
C LYS A 123 -3.45 4.18 -8.04
N ILE A 124 -2.55 3.24 -7.73
CA ILE A 124 -1.13 3.26 -8.20
C ILE A 124 -0.96 3.36 -9.72
N HIS A 125 -1.94 2.90 -10.50
CA HIS A 125 -1.93 2.97 -11.97
C HIS A 125 -2.27 4.35 -12.52
N ARG A 126 -2.72 5.30 -11.70
CA ARG A 126 -3.09 6.64 -12.15
C ARG A 126 -1.89 7.58 -12.17
N LEU A 127 -0.95 7.41 -11.23
CA LEU A 127 0.21 8.27 -11.05
C LEU A 127 -0.14 9.77 -10.87
N ASP A 128 -1.35 10.07 -10.37
CA ASP A 128 -1.86 11.41 -10.07
C ASP A 128 -1.13 12.03 -8.86
N THR A 129 0.10 12.51 -9.07
CA THR A 129 0.98 13.01 -8.00
C THR A 129 1.75 14.23 -8.47
N GLU A 130 2.28 15.03 -7.54
CA GLU A 130 3.05 16.21 -7.87
C GLU A 130 4.39 15.82 -8.53
N LYS A 131 4.50 16.08 -9.84
CA LYS A 131 5.64 15.65 -10.66
C LYS A 131 6.85 16.59 -10.58
N SER A 132 6.75 17.71 -9.85
CA SER A 132 7.75 18.79 -9.81
C SER A 132 8.95 18.50 -8.90
N LYS A 133 8.81 17.54 -7.99
CA LYS A 133 9.78 17.22 -6.93
C LYS A 133 10.64 16.04 -7.33
N PHE A 134 11.93 16.08 -6.97
CA PHE A 134 12.83 14.96 -7.24
C PHE A 134 12.38 13.67 -6.55
N ARG A 135 11.68 13.80 -5.40
CA ARG A 135 11.09 12.69 -4.66
C ARG A 135 10.09 11.85 -5.47
N TYR A 136 9.41 12.45 -6.46
CA TYR A 136 8.57 11.71 -7.39
C TYR A 136 9.39 10.78 -8.30
N LEU A 137 10.55 11.23 -8.77
CA LEU A 137 11.45 10.39 -9.57
C LEU A 137 12.00 9.22 -8.75
N GLU A 138 12.31 9.45 -7.47
CA GLU A 138 12.74 8.38 -6.56
C GLU A 138 11.65 7.33 -6.39
N TYR A 139 10.40 7.78 -6.20
CA TYR A 139 9.23 6.91 -6.14
C TYR A 139 9.06 6.08 -7.43
N LEU A 140 9.10 6.73 -8.60
CA LEU A 140 8.99 6.03 -9.89
C LEU A 140 10.14 5.04 -10.11
N SER A 141 11.37 5.43 -9.76
CA SER A 141 12.56 4.59 -9.92
C SER A 141 12.47 3.34 -9.04
N GLU A 142 12.15 3.48 -7.76
CA GLU A 142 12.02 2.32 -6.86
C GLU A 142 10.83 1.43 -7.23
N LEU A 143 9.70 2.02 -7.63
CA LEU A 143 8.56 1.27 -8.11
C LEU A 143 8.92 0.48 -9.36
N ASN A 144 9.58 1.11 -10.33
CA ASN A 144 10.03 0.43 -11.54
C ASN A 144 11.02 -0.71 -11.23
N GLU A 145 12.01 -0.48 -10.36
CA GLU A 145 12.97 -1.51 -9.98
C GLU A 145 12.31 -2.73 -9.30
N TYR A 146 11.30 -2.48 -8.46
CA TYR A 146 10.50 -3.55 -7.86
C TYR A 146 9.74 -4.33 -8.93
N LEU A 147 8.95 -3.64 -9.76
CA LEU A 147 8.13 -4.28 -10.81
C LEU A 147 9.01 -5.02 -11.82
N GLY A 148 10.14 -4.44 -12.20
CA GLY A 148 11.10 -5.03 -13.12
C GLY A 148 11.70 -6.32 -12.59
N ARG A 149 12.10 -6.38 -11.32
CA ARG A 149 12.56 -7.62 -10.67
C ARG A 149 11.45 -8.67 -10.62
N PHE A 150 10.23 -8.26 -10.29
CA PHE A 150 9.06 -9.14 -10.28
C PHE A 150 8.81 -9.76 -11.67
N ILE A 151 8.77 -8.93 -12.72
CA ILE A 151 8.54 -9.37 -14.11
C ILE A 151 9.70 -10.22 -14.61
N LYS A 152 10.94 -9.90 -14.25
CA LYS A 152 12.14 -10.70 -14.60
C LYS A 152 11.99 -12.15 -14.18
N VAL A 153 11.45 -12.39 -12.99
CA VAL A 153 11.28 -13.74 -12.42
C VAL A 153 9.98 -14.39 -12.90
N LYS A 154 8.83 -13.70 -12.78
CA LYS A 154 7.52 -14.31 -13.08
C LYS A 154 7.19 -14.37 -14.58
N TYR A 155 7.61 -13.36 -15.33
CA TYR A 155 7.30 -13.16 -16.76
C TYR A 155 8.56 -12.84 -17.59
N PRO A 156 9.57 -13.73 -17.67
CA PRO A 156 10.88 -13.39 -18.22
C PRO A 156 10.87 -13.05 -19.72
N LYS A 157 9.84 -13.49 -20.46
CA LYS A 157 9.62 -13.11 -21.86
C LYS A 157 9.23 -11.64 -21.97
N MET A 158 8.27 -11.19 -21.16
CA MET A 158 7.82 -9.80 -21.12
C MET A 158 8.92 -8.87 -20.59
N PHE A 159 9.67 -9.32 -19.58
CA PHE A 159 10.83 -8.58 -19.07
C PHE A 159 11.78 -8.17 -20.20
N ARG A 160 12.15 -9.09 -21.09
CA ARG A 160 13.06 -8.79 -22.22
C ARG A 160 12.47 -7.82 -23.23
N LYS A 161 11.17 -7.91 -23.48
CA LYS A 161 10.49 -7.08 -24.48
C LYS A 161 10.27 -5.65 -24.01
N VAL A 162 10.03 -5.46 -22.71
CA VAL A 162 9.49 -4.19 -22.18
C VAL A 162 10.44 -3.50 -21.21
N VAL A 163 11.18 -4.26 -20.39
CA VAL A 163 11.89 -3.72 -19.22
C VAL A 163 13.41 -3.81 -19.36
N ALA A 164 13.94 -4.88 -19.95
CA ALA A 164 15.37 -5.20 -19.90
C ALA A 164 16.27 -4.20 -20.64
N SER A 165 15.75 -3.57 -21.70
CA SER A 165 16.47 -2.60 -22.53
C SER A 165 16.21 -1.16 -22.11
N ALA A 166 15.34 -0.93 -21.13
CA ALA A 166 14.99 0.43 -20.74
C ALA A 166 16.12 1.07 -19.92
N PRO A 167 16.39 2.37 -20.13
CA PRO A 167 17.34 3.11 -19.31
C PRO A 167 16.84 3.19 -17.86
N LYS A 168 17.77 3.47 -16.94
CA LYS A 168 17.40 3.74 -15.55
C LYS A 168 16.76 5.12 -15.46
N ILE A 169 15.66 5.20 -14.70
CA ILE A 169 14.94 6.46 -14.46
C ILE A 169 15.85 7.48 -13.77
N ILE A 170 16.59 7.04 -12.75
CA ILE A 170 17.61 7.85 -12.07
C ILE A 170 18.99 7.35 -12.48
N SER A 171 19.79 8.28 -13.00
CA SER A 171 21.19 8.09 -13.30
C SER A 171 22.07 8.84 -12.30
N ARG A 172 23.32 8.39 -12.18
CA ARG A 172 24.31 8.93 -11.25
C ARG A 172 25.54 9.38 -12.03
N ALA A 173 26.07 10.54 -11.69
CA ALA A 173 27.31 11.07 -12.25
C ALA A 173 28.15 11.71 -11.14
N GLU A 174 29.44 11.89 -11.41
CA GLU A 174 30.32 12.71 -10.61
C GLU A 174 29.86 14.18 -10.66
N ALA A 175 29.73 14.83 -9.50
CA ALA A 175 29.15 16.16 -9.40
C ALA A 175 29.94 17.22 -10.19
N ARG A 176 31.27 17.22 -10.08
CA ARG A 176 32.14 18.19 -10.79
C ARG A 176 32.14 17.99 -12.29
N GLY A 177 32.26 16.75 -12.74
CA GLY A 177 32.16 16.40 -14.15
C GLY A 177 30.81 16.79 -14.76
N PHE A 178 29.73 16.62 -14.00
CA PHE A 178 28.38 17.01 -14.41
C PHE A 178 28.22 18.54 -14.49
N GLY A 179 28.76 19.29 -13.53
CA GLY A 179 28.66 20.76 -13.52
C GLY A 179 29.47 21.47 -14.60
N LYS A 180 30.55 20.84 -15.11
CA LYS A 180 31.39 21.37 -16.20
C LYS A 180 30.80 21.14 -17.60
N LYS A 181 29.99 20.09 -17.78
CA LYS A 181 29.36 19.77 -19.07
C LYS A 181 28.06 20.57 -19.21
N ASN A 182 28.04 21.58 -20.08
CA ASN A 182 26.83 22.35 -20.40
C ASN A 182 25.70 21.52 -21.06
N GLY A 183 25.93 20.25 -21.37
CA GLY A 183 24.91 19.33 -21.85
C GLY A 183 25.42 17.91 -21.68
N MET A 184 24.90 17.20 -20.69
CA MET A 184 24.93 15.74 -20.69
C MET A 184 23.59 15.30 -21.29
N GLU A 185 23.63 14.41 -22.28
CA GLU A 185 22.41 13.78 -22.81
C GLU A 185 21.58 13.28 -21.64
N GLY A 186 20.38 13.83 -21.54
CA GLY A 186 19.39 13.42 -20.55
C GLY A 186 19.17 14.30 -19.34
N ALA A 187 20.09 15.20 -19.04
CA ALA A 187 19.90 16.12 -17.93
C ALA A 187 18.77 17.14 -18.20
N GLU A 188 18.25 17.24 -19.43
CA GLU A 188 17.16 18.15 -19.85
C GLU A 188 15.77 17.64 -19.48
N TRP A 189 15.64 16.34 -19.21
CA TRP A 189 14.36 15.70 -18.99
C TRP A 189 13.71 16.07 -17.65
N PHE A 190 14.47 16.64 -16.72
CA PHE A 190 13.95 17.13 -15.45
C PHE A 190 14.67 18.40 -14.98
N PRO A 191 13.95 19.43 -14.48
CA PRO A 191 14.54 20.73 -14.16
C PRO A 191 15.41 20.74 -12.89
N LYS A 192 15.33 19.70 -12.05
CA LYS A 192 16.05 19.59 -10.78
C LYS A 192 17.01 18.41 -10.78
N VAL A 193 18.06 18.52 -9.99
CA VAL A 193 19.02 17.45 -9.70
C VAL A 193 19.17 17.29 -8.19
N TYR A 194 19.58 16.11 -7.73
CA TYR A 194 19.78 15.86 -6.31
C TYR A 194 21.27 15.72 -5.99
N CYS A 195 21.75 16.60 -5.12
CA CYS A 195 23.14 16.58 -4.66
C CYS A 195 23.27 15.60 -3.50
N VAL A 196 23.98 14.48 -3.70
CA VAL A 196 24.16 13.45 -2.66
C VAL A 196 24.94 14.00 -1.46
N LYS A 197 25.96 14.81 -1.73
CA LYS A 197 26.81 15.44 -0.70
C LYS A 197 26.02 16.37 0.23
N CYS A 198 25.06 17.13 -0.30
CA CYS A 198 24.28 18.10 0.47
C CYS A 198 22.88 17.62 0.86
N GLY A 199 22.47 16.42 0.42
CA GLY A 199 21.18 15.84 0.75
C GLY A 199 19.95 16.63 0.27
N ARG A 200 20.08 17.43 -0.80
CA ARG A 200 19.00 18.32 -1.25
C ARG A 200 18.82 18.38 -2.76
N GLU A 201 17.60 18.67 -3.18
CA GLU A 201 17.30 19.00 -4.58
C GLU A 201 17.71 20.44 -4.92
N ILE A 202 18.22 20.61 -6.13
CA ILE A 202 18.80 21.86 -6.62
C ILE A 202 18.36 22.05 -8.07
N SER A 203 17.99 23.27 -8.44
CA SER A 203 17.69 23.55 -9.84
C SER A 203 18.94 23.30 -10.69
N ARG A 204 18.75 22.62 -11.82
CA ARG A 204 19.86 22.25 -12.70
C ARG A 204 20.66 23.48 -13.15
N LYS A 205 19.97 24.58 -13.46
CA LYS A 205 20.59 25.83 -13.93
C LYS A 205 21.55 26.44 -12.89
N VAL A 206 21.29 26.23 -11.61
CA VAL A 206 22.12 26.78 -10.52
C VAL A 206 23.09 25.75 -9.94
N PHE A 207 23.08 24.51 -10.45
CA PHE A 207 23.86 23.42 -9.87
C PHE A 207 25.36 23.66 -9.98
N ARG A 208 25.85 24.28 -11.06
CA ARG A 208 27.27 24.65 -11.20
C ARG A 208 27.73 25.55 -10.05
N TYR A 209 26.98 26.63 -9.79
CA TYR A 209 27.28 27.57 -8.71
C TYR A 209 27.09 26.95 -7.32
N HIS A 210 26.20 25.96 -7.19
CA HIS A 210 26.07 25.23 -5.94
C HIS A 210 27.37 24.52 -5.54
N LEU A 211 28.12 23.95 -6.49
CA LEU A 211 29.37 23.24 -6.23
C LEU A 211 30.49 24.15 -5.69
N GLU A 212 30.47 25.42 -6.09
CA GLU A 212 31.42 26.46 -5.66
C GLU A 212 31.00 27.10 -4.32
N GLY A 213 29.77 26.85 -3.86
CA GLY A 213 29.21 27.48 -2.67
C GLY A 213 29.80 26.95 -1.36
N LYS A 214 30.03 27.85 -0.39
CA LYS A 214 30.59 27.53 0.95
C LYS A 214 29.90 26.37 1.66
N ARG A 215 28.56 26.24 1.55
CA ARG A 215 27.79 25.13 2.14
C ARG A 215 28.14 23.77 1.52
N HIS A 216 28.36 23.71 0.21
CA HIS A 216 28.78 22.48 -0.47
C HIS A 216 30.21 22.08 -0.07
N CYS A 217 31.09 23.07 0.12
CA CYS A 217 32.49 22.86 0.49
C CYS A 217 32.69 22.48 1.97
N ARG A 218 31.86 22.97 2.89
CA ARG A 218 32.07 22.82 4.35
C ARG A 218 31.24 21.72 5.03
N GLU A 219 30.00 21.47 4.61
CA GLU A 219 29.03 20.67 5.39
C GLU A 219 28.74 19.27 4.80
N GLY A 220 29.42 18.90 3.70
CA GLY A 220 29.08 17.69 2.95
C GLY A 220 29.77 16.43 3.46
N GLN A 221 29.04 15.55 4.15
CA GLN A 221 29.52 14.22 4.57
C GLN A 221 29.32 13.13 3.49
N GLY A 222 28.63 13.44 2.39
CA GLY A 222 28.32 12.50 1.30
C GLY A 222 29.33 12.51 0.14
N LYS A 223 29.22 11.50 -0.73
CA LYS A 223 30.05 11.40 -1.95
C LYS A 223 29.79 12.57 -2.91
N GLU A 224 30.81 13.00 -3.66
CA GLU A 224 30.69 14.02 -4.72
C GLU A 224 29.92 13.47 -5.96
N GLU A 225 28.67 13.10 -5.72
CA GLU A 225 27.77 12.50 -6.70
C GLU A 225 26.51 13.35 -6.86
N VAL A 226 25.98 13.35 -8.08
CA VAL A 226 24.69 13.96 -8.42
C VAL A 226 23.77 12.89 -9.01
N LEU A 227 22.52 12.92 -8.57
CA LEU A 227 21.45 12.13 -9.17
C LEU A 227 20.65 13.03 -10.11
N TYR A 228 20.36 12.51 -11.31
CA TYR A 228 19.61 13.22 -12.34
C TYR A 228 18.69 12.26 -13.08
N CYS A 229 17.71 12.80 -13.79
CA CYS A 229 16.78 12.01 -14.58
C CYS A 229 17.47 11.46 -15.83
N GLY A 230 17.44 10.14 -16.01
CA GLY A 230 18.12 9.42 -17.09
C GLY A 230 17.20 9.05 -18.27
N MET A 231 15.97 9.53 -18.29
CA MET A 231 15.05 9.46 -19.44
C MET A 231 13.93 10.53 -19.31
N PRO A 232 13.17 10.83 -20.37
CA PRO A 232 11.96 11.66 -20.26
C PRO A 232 11.01 11.13 -19.18
N VAL A 233 10.46 12.02 -18.33
CA VAL A 233 9.55 11.63 -17.24
C VAL A 233 8.31 10.91 -17.77
N SER A 234 7.79 11.33 -18.93
CA SER A 234 6.67 10.69 -19.61
C SER A 234 6.98 9.24 -20.02
N GLU A 235 8.20 8.96 -20.48
CA GLU A 235 8.64 7.61 -20.80
C GLU A 235 8.83 6.75 -19.54
N ALA A 236 9.35 7.35 -18.46
CA ALA A 236 9.47 6.68 -17.17
C ALA A 236 8.11 6.25 -16.62
N GLU A 237 7.11 7.14 -16.67
CA GLU A 237 5.72 6.83 -16.32
C GLU A 237 5.15 5.73 -17.21
N SER A 238 5.30 5.85 -18.53
CA SER A 238 4.84 4.84 -19.50
C SER A 238 5.40 3.45 -19.18
N LEU A 239 6.67 3.37 -18.79
CA LEU A 239 7.32 2.12 -18.45
C LEU A 239 6.77 1.49 -17.16
N VAL A 240 6.53 2.32 -16.13
CA VAL A 240 5.87 1.87 -14.89
C VAL A 240 4.46 1.38 -15.17
N LEU A 241 3.69 2.12 -15.97
CA LEU A 241 2.33 1.74 -16.36
C LEU A 241 2.28 0.44 -17.15
N LYS A 242 3.18 0.25 -18.12
CA LYS A 242 3.34 -1.02 -18.86
C LYS A 242 3.66 -2.17 -17.91
N SER A 243 4.53 -1.93 -16.93
CA SER A 243 4.89 -2.93 -15.92
C SER A 243 3.71 -3.28 -15.01
N LEU A 244 2.93 -2.29 -14.58
CA LEU A 244 1.71 -2.49 -13.81
C LEU A 244 0.64 -3.23 -14.62
N ALA A 245 0.51 -2.95 -15.92
CA ALA A 245 -0.40 -3.66 -16.81
C ALA A 245 -0.04 -5.14 -16.96
N ILE A 246 1.25 -5.47 -17.08
CA ILE A 246 1.73 -6.87 -17.08
C ILE A 246 1.36 -7.57 -15.76
N LEU A 247 1.40 -6.85 -14.65
CA LEU A 247 1.17 -7.36 -13.30
C LEU A 247 -0.25 -7.10 -12.75
N GLU A 248 -1.21 -6.78 -13.64
CA GLU A 248 -2.55 -6.39 -13.23
C GLU A 248 -3.27 -7.51 -12.47
N LYS A 249 -3.03 -8.77 -12.86
CA LYS A 249 -3.57 -9.96 -12.17
C LYS A 249 -3.06 -10.04 -10.73
N GLU A 250 -1.76 -9.85 -10.52
CA GLU A 250 -1.11 -9.89 -9.21
C GLU A 250 -1.56 -8.72 -8.34
N ARG A 251 -1.73 -7.53 -8.92
CA ARG A 251 -2.26 -6.36 -8.24
C ARG A 251 -3.69 -6.61 -7.74
N LYS A 252 -4.57 -7.11 -8.62
CA LYS A 252 -5.95 -7.49 -8.26
C LYS A 252 -5.97 -8.57 -7.18
N HIS A 253 -5.06 -9.55 -7.25
CA HIS A 253 -4.94 -10.59 -6.23
C HIS A 253 -4.59 -10.00 -4.85
N SER A 254 -3.60 -9.10 -4.77
CA SER A 254 -3.26 -8.40 -3.51
C SER A 254 -4.43 -7.61 -2.94
N ILE A 255 -5.16 -6.87 -3.79
CA ILE A 255 -6.36 -6.12 -3.37
C ILE A 255 -7.44 -7.06 -2.82
N SER A 256 -7.62 -8.23 -3.45
CA SER A 256 -8.58 -9.25 -3.01
C SER A 256 -8.19 -9.82 -1.64
N LEU A 257 -6.92 -10.17 -1.42
CA LEU A 257 -6.44 -10.67 -0.13
C LEU A 257 -6.69 -9.68 1.02
N LEU A 258 -6.43 -8.39 0.79
CA LEU A 258 -6.73 -7.33 1.76
C LEU A 258 -8.23 -7.22 2.06
N SER A 259 -9.08 -7.46 1.04
CA SER A 259 -10.53 -7.45 1.19
C SER A 259 -11.03 -8.66 1.98
N ARG A 260 -10.44 -9.85 1.77
CA ARG A 260 -10.77 -11.07 2.52
C ARG A 260 -10.38 -10.94 3.99
N ARG A 261 -9.25 -10.32 4.30
CA ARG A 261 -8.83 -10.05 5.68
C ARG A 261 -9.82 -9.12 6.39
N LYS A 262 -10.27 -8.05 5.72
CA LYS A 262 -11.33 -7.16 6.25
C LYS A 262 -12.68 -7.88 6.39
N LYS A 263 -12.97 -8.85 5.50
CA LYS A 263 -14.17 -9.70 5.60
C LYS A 263 -14.06 -10.69 6.75
N GLN A 264 -12.89 -11.28 7.01
CA GLN A 264 -12.65 -12.15 8.17
C GLN A 264 -12.76 -11.38 9.49
N THR A 265 -12.22 -10.16 9.60
CA THR A 265 -12.42 -9.33 10.80
C THR A 265 -13.88 -8.90 10.99
N LYS A 266 -14.65 -8.73 9.89
CA LYS A 266 -16.10 -8.52 9.96
C LYS A 266 -16.91 -9.80 10.16
N SER A 267 -16.34 -10.97 9.85
CA SER A 267 -16.99 -12.29 9.86
C SER A 267 -16.62 -13.13 11.08
N SER A 268 -15.71 -12.66 11.93
CA SER A 268 -15.42 -13.28 13.24
C SER A 268 -16.62 -13.17 14.18
N VAL A 269 -17.53 -12.22 13.93
CA VAL A 269 -18.87 -12.20 14.51
C VAL A 269 -19.81 -12.81 13.47
N PRO A 270 -20.41 -13.99 13.74
CA PRO A 270 -21.39 -14.58 12.85
C PRO A 270 -22.55 -13.61 12.58
N ARG A 271 -23.07 -13.54 11.34
CA ARG A 271 -24.16 -12.59 11.00
C ARG A 271 -25.44 -12.81 11.80
N TRP A 272 -25.69 -14.04 12.25
CA TRP A 272 -26.80 -14.32 13.16
C TRP A 272 -26.54 -13.71 14.53
N LEU A 273 -25.28 -13.65 14.99
CA LEU A 273 -24.91 -13.02 16.24
C LEU A 273 -24.95 -11.50 16.12
N CYS A 274 -24.57 -10.93 14.97
CA CYS A 274 -24.80 -9.51 14.68
C CYS A 274 -26.29 -9.15 14.73
N ARG A 275 -27.15 -9.92 14.03
CA ARG A 275 -28.61 -9.71 14.01
C ARG A 275 -29.30 -10.02 15.34
N ARG A 276 -28.74 -10.90 16.17
CA ARG A 276 -29.30 -11.25 17.48
C ARG A 276 -28.85 -10.28 18.58
N LYS A 277 -27.75 -9.56 18.40
CA LYS A 277 -27.18 -8.59 19.38
C LYS A 277 -27.18 -7.14 18.87
N ASP A 278 -27.88 -6.85 17.77
CA ASP A 278 -27.93 -5.53 17.13
C ASP A 278 -26.56 -4.88 16.86
N LEU A 279 -25.49 -5.68 16.68
CA LEU A 279 -24.11 -5.18 16.58
C LEU A 279 -23.81 -4.42 15.27
N ASP A 280 -24.71 -4.49 14.30
CA ASP A 280 -24.64 -3.81 13.01
C ASP A 280 -25.52 -2.55 12.91
N ILE A 281 -26.31 -2.26 13.95
CA ILE A 281 -27.17 -1.07 14.03
C ILE A 281 -26.35 0.08 14.62
N ALA A 282 -26.35 1.22 13.91
CA ALA A 282 -25.75 2.46 14.38
C ALA A 282 -26.71 3.17 15.35
N PHE A 283 -26.19 3.66 16.46
CA PHE A 283 -26.91 4.44 17.45
C PHE A 283 -26.19 5.77 17.70
N GLU A 284 -26.99 6.81 17.88
CA GLU A 284 -26.51 8.17 18.14
C GLU A 284 -27.27 8.75 19.34
N CYS A 285 -26.57 9.54 20.15
CA CYS A 285 -27.14 10.30 21.26
C CYS A 285 -26.77 11.77 21.11
N GLU A 286 -27.77 12.63 20.93
CA GLU A 286 -27.60 14.07 20.73
C GLU A 286 -27.18 14.79 22.02
N ILE A 287 -27.53 14.24 23.18
CA ILE A 287 -27.25 14.85 24.49
C ILE A 287 -25.76 14.82 24.82
N CYS A 288 -25.09 13.69 24.59
CA CYS A 288 -23.67 13.52 24.91
C CYS A 288 -22.75 13.32 23.69
N GLY A 289 -23.31 13.37 22.48
CA GLY A 289 -22.57 13.20 21.23
C GLY A 289 -22.07 11.78 20.98
N TYR A 290 -22.61 10.77 21.68
CA TYR A 290 -22.25 9.37 21.45
C TYR A 290 -22.60 8.96 20.02
N SER A 291 -21.63 8.37 19.30
CA SER A 291 -21.85 7.71 18.01
C SER A 291 -21.15 6.35 18.00
N GLY A 292 -21.90 5.28 17.78
CA GLY A 292 -21.38 3.93 17.88
C GLY A 292 -22.30 2.86 17.31
N TYR A 293 -21.85 1.60 17.35
CA TYR A 293 -22.60 0.44 16.86
C TYR A 293 -22.88 -0.54 18.00
N GLY A 294 -24.06 -1.14 18.00
CA GLY A 294 -24.46 -2.16 18.99
C GLY A 294 -25.31 -1.63 20.15
N ARG A 295 -26.44 -2.28 20.40
CA ARG A 295 -27.38 -1.95 21.48
C ARG A 295 -26.74 -2.09 22.86
N ASP A 296 -26.03 -3.19 23.15
CA ASP A 296 -25.37 -3.38 24.46
C ASP A 296 -24.41 -2.23 24.82
N ARG A 297 -23.62 -1.75 23.84
CA ARG A 297 -22.67 -0.65 24.05
C ARG A 297 -23.39 0.68 24.18
N PHE A 298 -24.47 0.85 23.42
CA PHE A 298 -25.35 1.99 23.57
C PHE A 298 -26.00 1.98 24.95
N ASP A 299 -26.64 0.92 25.41
CA ASP A 299 -27.32 0.92 26.71
C ASP A 299 -26.36 1.21 27.89
N ARG A 300 -25.09 0.80 27.77
CA ARG A 300 -24.04 1.15 28.75
C ARG A 300 -23.66 2.64 28.74
N HIS A 301 -23.81 3.35 27.61
CA HIS A 301 -23.45 4.77 27.54
C HIS A 301 -24.28 5.64 28.49
N PHE A 302 -25.51 5.22 28.84
CA PHE A 302 -26.35 5.91 29.82
C PHE A 302 -25.82 5.81 31.26
N GLU A 303 -24.88 4.90 31.52
CA GLU A 303 -24.23 4.74 32.82
C GLU A 303 -22.85 5.41 32.85
N GLU A 304 -22.37 5.93 31.72
CA GLU A 304 -21.10 6.64 31.63
C GLU A 304 -21.25 8.11 32.05
N ASP A 305 -20.24 8.66 32.73
CA ASP A 305 -20.20 10.06 33.19
C ASP A 305 -20.33 11.08 32.05
N SER A 306 -20.03 10.67 30.81
CA SER A 306 -20.21 11.50 29.61
C SER A 306 -21.68 11.84 29.37
N HIS A 307 -22.59 10.89 29.60
CA HIS A 307 -24.02 11.09 29.41
C HIS A 307 -24.63 11.91 30.54
N ALA A 308 -24.28 11.60 31.79
CA ALA A 308 -24.71 12.38 32.96
C ALA A 308 -24.31 13.85 32.83
N ARG A 309 -23.05 14.14 32.48
CA ARG A 309 -22.58 15.51 32.22
C ARG A 309 -23.31 16.18 31.04
N GLY A 310 -23.63 15.43 29.99
CA GLY A 310 -24.41 15.95 28.87
C GLY A 310 -25.81 16.38 29.29
N VAL A 311 -26.47 15.63 30.17
CA VAL A 311 -27.79 15.99 30.74
C VAL A 311 -27.68 17.23 31.64
N GLU A 312 -26.64 17.30 32.47
CA GLU A 312 -26.37 18.44 33.35
C GLU A 312 -26.09 19.74 32.58
N MET A 313 -25.46 19.66 31.40
CA MET A 313 -25.26 20.82 30.51
C MET A 313 -26.58 21.45 30.05
N TYR A 314 -27.67 20.68 30.00
CA TYR A 314 -29.03 21.19 29.71
C TYR A 314 -29.80 21.58 30.98
N GLY A 315 -29.12 21.61 32.14
CA GLY A 315 -29.64 22.04 33.41
C GLY A 315 -30.64 21.07 34.03
N ALA A 316 -30.58 19.77 33.71
CA ALA A 316 -31.33 18.72 34.40
C ALA A 316 -30.37 17.84 35.20
N LYS A 317 -30.77 17.37 36.38
CA LYS A 317 -30.00 16.38 37.13
C LYS A 317 -30.28 14.99 36.58
N TYR A 318 -29.24 14.23 36.23
CA TYR A 318 -29.43 12.88 35.72
C TYR A 318 -30.05 11.96 36.78
N CYS A 319 -31.12 11.25 36.42
CA CYS A 319 -31.81 10.29 37.28
C CYS A 319 -32.25 9.07 36.47
N ARG A 320 -32.64 7.97 37.14
CA ARG A 320 -33.03 6.71 36.46
C ARG A 320 -34.20 6.89 35.49
N VAL A 321 -35.08 7.86 35.73
CA VAL A 321 -36.24 8.17 34.86
C VAL A 321 -35.78 8.74 33.50
N LEU A 322 -34.60 9.37 33.45
CA LEU A 322 -34.03 9.91 32.21
C LEU A 322 -33.20 8.88 31.43
N LYS A 323 -33.03 7.65 31.94
CA LYS A 323 -32.32 6.57 31.23
C LYS A 323 -33.07 6.22 29.95
N GLY A 324 -32.37 6.24 28.81
CA GLY A 324 -32.95 5.97 27.49
C GLY A 324 -33.30 7.21 26.67
N ILE A 325 -33.21 8.42 27.24
CA ILE A 325 -33.46 9.66 26.50
C ILE A 325 -32.21 10.06 25.73
N THR A 326 -32.34 10.26 24.42
CA THR A 326 -31.20 10.50 23.52
C THR A 326 -31.29 11.82 22.76
N ARG A 327 -32.50 12.37 22.62
CA ARG A 327 -32.79 13.62 21.91
C ARG A 327 -33.00 14.76 22.90
N VAL A 328 -32.39 15.91 22.61
CA VAL A 328 -32.45 17.09 23.47
C VAL A 328 -33.89 17.60 23.63
N GLY A 329 -34.69 17.55 22.56
CA GLY A 329 -36.09 18.01 22.62
C GLY A 329 -36.99 17.18 23.55
N ILE A 330 -36.69 15.90 23.77
CA ILE A 330 -37.43 15.05 24.73
C ILE A 330 -36.95 15.33 26.15
N LEU A 331 -35.64 15.50 26.33
CA LEU A 331 -35.05 15.86 27.62
C LEU A 331 -35.68 17.14 28.19
N MET A 332 -35.83 18.18 27.36
CA MET A 332 -36.44 19.44 27.80
C MET A 332 -37.91 19.29 28.20
N LYS A 333 -38.68 18.49 27.47
CA LYS A 333 -40.09 18.22 27.82
C LYS A 333 -40.21 17.46 29.15
N MET A 334 -39.31 16.52 29.39
CA MET A 334 -39.30 15.72 30.62
C MET A 334 -38.83 16.54 31.82
N LYS A 335 -37.83 17.39 31.62
CA LYS A 335 -37.35 18.36 32.61
C LYS A 335 -38.49 19.25 33.10
N ASN A 336 -39.21 19.90 32.18
CA ASN A 336 -40.31 20.79 32.55
C ASN A 336 -41.41 20.07 33.34
N ARG A 337 -41.72 18.81 32.98
CA ARG A 337 -42.69 17.99 33.73
C ARG A 337 -42.22 17.59 35.13
N MET A 338 -40.92 17.36 35.30
CA MET A 338 -40.34 17.05 36.61
C MET A 338 -40.33 18.29 37.51
N GLU A 339 -39.94 19.45 36.96
CA GLU A 339 -39.99 20.73 37.67
C GLU A 339 -41.42 21.11 38.06
N GLU A 340 -42.38 20.89 37.16
CA GLU A 340 -43.81 21.10 37.43
C GLU A 340 -44.30 20.17 38.55
N SER A 341 -43.88 18.90 38.56
CA SER A 341 -44.21 17.94 39.63
C SER A 341 -43.55 18.26 40.98
N GLU A 342 -42.29 18.71 40.99
CA GLU A 342 -41.59 19.12 42.23
C GLU A 342 -42.22 20.38 42.83
N SER A 343 -42.71 21.31 42.00
CA SER A 343 -43.46 22.48 42.48
C SER A 343 -44.79 22.11 43.17
N TYR A 344 -45.38 20.95 42.90
CA TYR A 344 -46.63 20.53 43.54
C TYR A 344 -46.42 19.83 44.89
N SER A 345 -45.19 19.39 45.18
CA SER A 345 -44.82 18.75 46.46
C SER A 345 -44.29 19.72 47.52
N GLU A 346 -44.32 21.03 47.25
CA GLU A 346 -44.08 22.05 48.28
C GLU A 346 -45.26 22.04 49.27
N GLU A 347 -44.96 21.69 50.51
CA GLU A 347 -45.90 21.68 51.64
C GLU A 347 -46.06 23.11 52.18
N PHE A 348 -47.31 23.59 52.27
CA PHE A 348 -47.67 24.90 52.83
C PHE A 348 -48.48 24.70 54.11
N GLU A 349 -48.12 25.45 55.16
CA GLU A 349 -48.88 25.50 56.42
C GLU A 349 -49.85 26.68 56.41
N ASP A 350 -51.08 26.46 56.89
CA ASP A 350 -52.07 27.51 57.14
C ASP A 350 -51.87 28.18 58.52
N GLU A 351 -52.66 29.21 58.85
CA GLU A 351 -52.57 29.92 60.14
C GLU A 351 -52.98 29.04 61.34
N GLU A 352 -53.63 27.91 61.09
CA GLU A 352 -54.08 26.93 62.09
C GLU A 352 -53.08 25.77 62.28
N GLY A 353 -52.01 25.71 61.47
CA GLY A 353 -50.94 24.72 61.53
C GLY A 353 -51.21 23.42 60.76
N ASN A 354 -52.16 23.40 59.83
CA ASN A 354 -52.42 22.27 58.94
C ASN A 354 -51.54 22.33 57.69
N VAL A 355 -50.95 21.19 57.32
CA VAL A 355 -50.03 21.07 56.17
C VAL A 355 -50.78 20.60 54.93
N PHE A 356 -50.68 21.35 53.84
CA PHE A 356 -51.31 21.02 52.55
C PHE A 356 -50.30 21.08 51.40
N ASP A 357 -50.50 20.23 50.39
CA ASP A 357 -49.83 20.37 49.08
C ASP A 357 -50.22 21.73 48.46
N LYS A 358 -49.27 22.40 47.81
CA LYS A 358 -49.45 23.73 47.19
C LYS A 358 -50.74 23.91 46.39
N ARG A 359 -51.14 22.91 45.60
CA ARG A 359 -52.37 22.97 44.80
C ARG A 359 -53.62 23.03 45.68
N THR A 360 -53.65 22.21 46.72
CA THR A 360 -54.75 22.15 47.69
C THR A 360 -54.80 23.45 48.49
N TYR A 361 -53.65 23.96 48.91
CA TYR A 361 -53.56 25.26 49.60
C TYR A 361 -54.07 26.41 48.73
N GLU A 362 -53.62 26.51 47.47
CA GLU A 362 -54.07 27.56 46.54
C GLU A 362 -55.56 27.45 46.19
N ASP A 363 -56.09 26.23 46.03
CA ASP A 363 -57.50 26.00 45.76
C ASP A 363 -58.37 26.31 46.99
N LEU A 364 -57.94 25.95 48.20
CA LEU A 364 -58.62 26.31 49.45
C LEU A 364 -58.61 27.84 49.66
N LYS A 365 -57.47 28.50 49.43
CA LYS A 365 -57.35 29.96 49.48
C LYS A 365 -58.20 30.67 48.43
N ARG A 366 -58.27 30.16 47.19
CA ARG A 366 -59.16 30.70 46.14
C ARG A 366 -60.64 30.55 46.48
N ASN A 367 -61.01 29.55 47.27
CA ASN A 367 -62.37 29.31 47.74
C ASN A 367 -62.67 29.94 49.12
N ASN A 368 -61.74 30.71 49.70
CA ASN A 368 -61.83 31.31 51.04
C ASN A 368 -62.12 30.29 52.17
N LEU A 369 -61.55 29.08 52.08
CA LEU A 369 -61.71 28.02 53.07
C LEU A 369 -60.57 27.95 54.10
N ILE A 370 -59.46 28.64 53.82
CA ILE A 370 -58.29 28.87 54.69
C ILE A 370 -57.74 30.27 54.46
#